data_AF-A0A1I4SL06-F1
#
_entry.id   AF-A0A1I4SL06-F1
#
_cell.length_a   1.000
_cell.length_b   1.000
_cell.length_c   1.000
_cell.angle_alpha   90.00
_cell.angle_beta   90.00
_cell.angle_gamma   90.00
#
_symmetry.space_group_name_H-M   'P 1'
#
loop_
_entity.id
_entity.type
_entity.pdbx_description
1 polymer ?
#
loop_
_entity_poly.entity_id
_entity_poly.type
_entity_poly.pdbx_seq_one_letter_code
_entity_poly.pdbx_strand_id
1 'polypeptide(L)'
;MASHRYFDRDIGCMAVKLLPSEYYVTEDNTALTTVLGSCVAACLHDPQAGVAGMNHFMLPADADEQPRSHADAMRYGEYAMDVLLRELLRSGAKRERLHAKVFGGGAVLPTMTTLNIGDRNADFVVQYLREQGIAIAAQDLRGPHARRVCFLPSTGKAVVRKLRTQAGVQMIQRDEQALMHRLVGDAAPTPAARQPASRPA
;
A
#
# COMPACT_ATOMS: atom_id res chain seq x y z
N MET A 1 8.84 8.67 -0.97
CA MET A 1 9.66 7.55 -1.50
C MET A 1 10.38 6.89 -0.32
N ALA A 2 10.38 5.55 -0.26
CA ALA A 2 11.02 4.80 0.81
C ALA A 2 12.56 5.00 0.81
N SER A 3 13.17 5.00 2.00
CA SER A 3 14.63 5.19 2.17
C SER A 3 15.31 4.08 2.97
N HIS A 4 14.55 3.11 3.49
CA HIS A 4 15.05 2.04 4.36
C HIS A 4 15.78 0.93 3.60
N ARG A 5 17.02 1.20 3.19
CA ARG A 5 17.90 0.26 2.49
C ARG A 5 18.65 -0.66 3.46
N TYR A 6 18.78 -1.93 3.10
CA TYR A 6 19.57 -2.94 3.83
C TYR A 6 20.06 -4.04 2.87
N PHE A 7 21.07 -4.80 3.27
CA PHE A 7 21.47 -6.00 2.54
C PHE A 7 20.71 -7.20 3.11
N ASP A 8 19.87 -7.86 2.30
CA ASP A 8 19.14 -9.04 2.73
C ASP A 8 19.97 -10.29 2.39
N ARG A 9 20.44 -10.98 3.44
CA ARG A 9 21.31 -12.16 3.32
C ARG A 9 20.58 -13.38 2.77
N ASP A 10 19.26 -13.46 2.90
CA ASP A 10 18.48 -14.62 2.45
C ASP A 10 18.32 -14.61 0.92
N ILE A 11 18.31 -13.41 0.32
CA ILE A 11 18.20 -13.18 -1.13
C ILE A 11 19.53 -12.77 -1.77
N GLY A 12 20.52 -12.38 -0.97
CA GLY A 12 21.87 -12.04 -1.44
C GLY A 12 21.95 -10.74 -2.24
N CYS A 13 21.04 -9.79 -2.01
CA CYS A 13 21.05 -8.50 -2.71
C CYS A 13 20.64 -7.34 -1.79
N MET A 14 20.83 -6.12 -2.28
CA MET A 14 20.27 -4.94 -1.64
C MET A 14 18.75 -4.99 -1.67
N ALA A 15 18.12 -4.54 -0.60
CA ALA A 15 16.68 -4.47 -0.47
C ALA A 15 16.26 -3.11 0.11
N VAL A 16 15.08 -2.64 -0.30
CA VAL A 16 14.38 -1.50 0.30
C VAL A 16 13.15 -2.03 1.03
N LYS A 17 13.00 -1.68 2.30
CA LYS A 17 11.76 -1.95 3.06
C LYS A 17 10.81 -0.78 2.88
N LEU A 18 9.62 -1.06 2.38
CA LEU A 18 8.52 -0.09 2.28
C LEU A 18 7.66 -0.20 3.53
N LEU A 19 7.48 0.94 4.20
CA LEU A 19 6.51 1.17 5.25
C LEU A 19 5.17 1.61 4.65
N PRO A 20 4.08 1.62 5.44
CA PRO A 20 2.80 2.13 4.97
C PRO A 20 2.89 3.58 4.49
N SER A 21 2.17 3.91 3.42
CA SER A 21 2.21 5.22 2.74
C SER A 21 3.53 5.52 2.02
N GLU A 22 4.30 4.48 1.69
CA GLU A 22 5.51 4.61 0.89
C GLU A 22 5.38 3.91 -0.45
N TYR A 23 6.20 4.38 -1.40
CA TYR A 23 6.44 3.72 -2.68
C TYR A 23 7.93 3.77 -2.99
N TYR A 24 8.36 2.92 -3.91
CA TYR A 24 9.72 2.90 -4.43
C TYR A 24 9.72 2.42 -5.88
N VAL A 25 10.50 3.09 -6.72
CA VAL A 25 10.78 2.71 -8.12
C VAL A 25 12.27 2.45 -8.24
N THR A 26 12.64 1.42 -8.98
CA THR A 26 14.02 1.05 -9.21
C THR A 26 14.25 0.59 -10.65
N GLU A 27 15.46 0.85 -11.12
CA GLU A 27 16.01 0.46 -12.42
C GLU A 27 17.15 -0.57 -12.24
N ASP A 28 17.37 -1.01 -10.99
CA ASP A 28 18.42 -1.95 -10.60
C ASP A 28 17.85 -3.21 -9.91
N ASN A 29 18.74 -4.09 -9.48
CA ASN A 29 18.39 -5.36 -8.83
C ASN A 29 18.02 -5.24 -7.34
N THR A 30 17.72 -4.04 -6.83
CA THR A 30 17.34 -3.82 -5.44
C THR A 30 15.96 -4.41 -5.16
N ALA A 31 15.89 -5.44 -4.33
CA ALA A 31 14.63 -6.07 -3.93
C ALA A 31 13.72 -5.09 -3.19
N LEU A 32 12.41 -5.17 -3.41
CA LEU A 32 11.43 -4.34 -2.71
C LEU A 32 10.69 -5.23 -1.72
N THR A 33 10.70 -4.87 -0.44
CA THR A 33 10.13 -5.71 0.63
C THR A 33 9.11 -4.94 1.44
N THR A 34 8.04 -5.63 1.85
CA THR A 34 7.06 -5.04 2.77
C THR A 34 6.32 -6.13 3.56
N VAL A 35 5.58 -5.71 4.57
CA VAL A 35 4.78 -6.58 5.42
C VAL A 35 3.36 -6.02 5.43
N LEU A 36 2.38 -6.90 5.14
CA LEU A 36 1.01 -6.50 4.86
C LEU A 36 0.04 -7.27 5.76
N GLY A 37 -0.85 -6.52 6.40
CA GLY A 37 -2.12 -7.00 6.94
C GLY A 37 -3.28 -6.58 6.04
N SER A 38 -4.16 -5.71 6.49
CA SER A 38 -5.30 -5.14 5.74
C SER A 38 -4.87 -4.23 4.59
N CYS A 39 -3.68 -3.65 4.67
CA CYS A 39 -3.06 -2.88 3.60
C CYS A 39 -2.78 -3.73 2.35
N VAL A 40 -2.59 -3.08 1.20
CA VAL A 40 -2.26 -3.73 -0.07
C VAL A 40 -1.00 -3.11 -0.66
N ALA A 41 -0.20 -3.94 -1.31
CA ALA A 41 0.92 -3.54 -2.14
C ALA A 41 0.68 -3.97 -3.58
N ALA A 42 0.88 -3.06 -4.52
CA ALA A 42 1.00 -3.35 -5.93
C ALA A 42 2.48 -3.31 -6.33
N CYS A 43 2.93 -4.38 -6.99
CA CYS A 43 4.22 -4.47 -7.66
C CYS A 43 3.99 -4.34 -9.15
N LEU A 44 4.61 -3.37 -9.80
CA LEU A 44 4.53 -3.15 -11.24
C LEU A 44 5.91 -3.33 -11.86
N HIS A 45 5.97 -3.95 -13.04
CA HIS A 45 7.23 -4.26 -13.71
C HIS A 45 7.08 -4.22 -15.22
N ASP A 46 8.01 -3.51 -15.87
CA ASP A 46 8.25 -3.57 -17.31
C ASP A 46 9.56 -4.35 -17.55
N PRO A 47 9.48 -5.61 -18.02
CA PRO A 47 10.66 -6.44 -18.24
C PRO A 47 11.57 -5.94 -19.37
N GLN A 48 11.05 -5.15 -20.30
CA GLN A 48 11.82 -4.64 -21.44
C GLN A 48 12.59 -3.37 -21.07
N ALA A 49 11.98 -2.50 -20.25
CA ALA A 49 12.66 -1.32 -19.73
C ALA A 49 13.58 -1.65 -18.54
N GLY A 50 13.39 -2.79 -17.88
CA GLY A 50 14.14 -3.16 -16.67
C GLY A 50 13.75 -2.33 -15.45
N VAL A 51 12.53 -1.75 -15.47
CA VAL A 51 12.04 -0.86 -14.42
C VAL A 51 10.96 -1.57 -13.63
N ALA A 52 11.03 -1.47 -12.32
CA ALA A 52 10.01 -2.01 -11.45
C ALA A 52 9.75 -1.10 -10.25
N GLY A 53 8.58 -1.23 -9.66
CA GLY A 53 8.24 -0.47 -8.47
C GLY A 53 7.21 -1.18 -7.61
N MET A 54 7.15 -0.76 -6.36
CA MET A 54 6.18 -1.24 -5.39
C MET A 54 5.61 -0.06 -4.60
N ASN A 55 4.34 -0.13 -4.22
CA ASN A 55 3.74 0.77 -3.23
C ASN A 55 3.22 -0.03 -2.02
N HIS A 56 2.82 0.69 -0.97
CA HIS A 56 2.12 0.15 0.18
C HIS A 56 1.06 1.17 0.62
N PHE A 57 -0.18 0.95 0.20
CA PHE A 57 -1.31 1.81 0.58
C PHE A 57 -2.22 1.13 1.60
N MET A 58 -2.97 1.93 2.34
CA MET A 58 -3.76 1.49 3.49
C MET A 58 -5.27 1.58 3.28
N LEU A 59 -5.73 2.44 2.38
CA LEU A 59 -7.14 2.72 2.12
C LEU A 59 -7.40 2.78 0.62
N PRO A 60 -8.61 2.50 0.12
CA PRO A 60 -8.87 2.44 -1.33
C PRO A 60 -8.85 3.84 -1.97
N ALA A 61 -9.72 4.74 -1.52
CA ALA A 61 -9.79 6.16 -1.86
C ALA A 61 -10.67 6.85 -0.79
N ASP A 62 -10.44 8.13 -0.51
CA ASP A 62 -11.44 8.99 0.13
C ASP A 62 -11.77 10.15 -0.81
N ALA A 63 -13.07 10.37 -1.04
CA ALA A 63 -13.55 11.45 -1.88
C ALA A 63 -13.64 12.78 -1.12
N ASP A 64 -13.64 12.75 0.22
CA ASP A 64 -14.09 13.89 1.03
C ASP A 64 -12.99 14.57 1.88
N GLU A 65 -11.77 14.02 1.95
CA GLU A 65 -10.68 14.64 2.71
C GLU A 65 -9.54 15.14 1.83
N GLN A 66 -9.29 16.45 1.88
CA GLN A 66 -8.13 17.05 1.23
C GLN A 66 -6.84 16.61 1.95
N PRO A 67 -5.85 16.03 1.24
CA PRO A 67 -4.64 15.56 1.88
C PRO A 67 -3.85 16.71 2.51
N ARG A 68 -3.49 16.57 3.78
CA ARG A 68 -2.68 17.56 4.53
C ARG A 68 -1.20 17.50 4.18
N SER A 69 -0.73 16.39 3.60
CA SER A 69 0.64 16.18 3.13
C SER A 69 0.72 15.06 2.09
N HIS A 70 1.86 14.93 1.41
CA HIS A 70 2.11 13.83 0.46
C HIS A 70 2.07 12.44 1.14
N ALA A 71 2.55 12.34 2.39
CA ALA A 71 2.49 11.09 3.14
C ALA A 71 1.04 10.73 3.51
N ASP A 72 0.21 11.74 3.78
CA ASP A 72 -1.22 11.53 4.04
C ASP A 72 -1.97 11.09 2.78
N ALA A 73 -1.65 11.69 1.64
CA ALA A 73 -2.22 11.29 0.36
C ALA A 73 -1.81 9.85 -0.02
N MET A 74 -0.56 9.44 0.23
CA MET A 74 -0.05 8.09 -0.06
C MET A 74 -0.72 6.98 0.74
N ARG A 75 -1.53 7.30 1.76
CA ARG A 75 -2.36 6.31 2.46
C ARG A 75 -3.45 5.75 1.56
N TYR A 76 -3.93 6.57 0.62
CA TYR A 76 -5.00 6.24 -0.30
C TYR A 76 -4.45 5.56 -1.55
N GLY A 77 -5.10 4.47 -1.94
CA GLY A 77 -4.70 3.59 -3.03
C GLY A 77 -4.72 4.30 -4.36
N GLU A 78 -5.72 5.15 -4.62
CA GLU A 78 -5.79 5.95 -5.85
C GLU A 78 -4.53 6.79 -6.05
N TYR A 79 -4.20 7.62 -5.07
CA TYR A 79 -2.99 8.45 -5.12
C TYR A 79 -1.70 7.62 -5.13
N ALA A 80 -1.63 6.56 -4.32
CA ALA A 80 -0.47 5.66 -4.26
C ALA A 80 -0.21 4.91 -5.58
N MET A 81 -1.25 4.50 -6.29
CA MET A 81 -1.16 3.84 -7.59
C MET A 81 -0.78 4.83 -8.68
N ASP A 82 -1.39 6.02 -8.69
CA ASP A 82 -1.10 7.07 -9.68
C ASP A 82 0.35 7.54 -9.62
N VAL A 83 0.87 7.78 -8.41
CA VAL A 83 2.29 8.17 -8.25
C VAL A 83 3.20 7.03 -8.68
N LEU A 84 2.93 5.79 -8.27
CA LEU A 84 3.76 4.66 -8.67
C LEU A 84 3.81 4.51 -10.19
N LEU A 85 2.65 4.54 -10.85
CA LEU A 85 2.55 4.42 -12.29
C LEU A 85 3.26 5.57 -13.01
N ARG A 86 3.05 6.81 -12.57
CA ARG A 86 3.73 7.99 -13.13
C ARG A 86 5.24 7.89 -13.03
N GLU A 87 5.76 7.47 -11.88
CA GLU A 87 7.20 7.35 -11.65
C GLU A 87 7.82 6.23 -12.49
N LEU A 88 7.13 5.09 -12.66
CA LEU A 88 7.56 4.02 -13.58
C LEU A 88 7.65 4.51 -15.02
N LEU A 89 6.62 5.22 -15.50
CA LEU A 89 6.60 5.76 -16.85
C LEU A 89 7.71 6.82 -17.05
N ARG A 90 7.99 7.63 -16.01
CA ARG A 90 9.08 8.61 -16.01
C ARG A 90 10.46 7.95 -16.08
N SER A 91 10.62 6.78 -15.46
CA SER A 91 11.82 5.94 -15.57
C SER A 91 11.89 5.12 -16.87
N GLY A 92 10.95 5.30 -17.80
CA GLY A 92 11.01 4.69 -19.14
C GLY A 92 10.20 3.41 -19.31
N ALA A 93 9.42 2.99 -18.32
CA ALA A 93 8.46 1.91 -18.49
C ALA A 93 7.37 2.31 -19.51
N LYS A 94 6.79 1.33 -20.19
CA LYS A 94 5.61 1.52 -21.04
C LYS A 94 4.41 0.84 -20.45
N ARG A 95 3.27 1.54 -20.43
CA ARG A 95 2.04 1.07 -19.79
C ARG A 95 1.58 -0.28 -20.34
N GLU A 96 1.63 -0.44 -21.66
CA GLU A 96 1.24 -1.67 -22.37
C GLU A 96 2.13 -2.89 -22.08
N ARG A 97 3.29 -2.67 -21.44
CA ARG A 97 4.23 -3.73 -21.04
C ARG A 97 4.23 -3.99 -19.53
N LEU A 98 3.48 -3.18 -18.77
CA LEU A 98 3.44 -3.34 -17.33
C LEU A 98 2.67 -4.61 -16.96
N HIS A 99 3.29 -5.39 -16.09
CA HIS A 99 2.64 -6.49 -15.40
C HIS A 99 2.51 -6.16 -13.92
N ALA A 100 1.32 -6.39 -13.38
CA ALA A 100 1.05 -6.18 -11.97
C ALA A 100 1.08 -7.49 -11.18
N LYS A 101 1.57 -7.40 -9.93
CA LYS A 101 1.37 -8.42 -8.89
C LYS A 101 0.90 -7.76 -7.62
N VAL A 102 -0.18 -8.25 -7.04
CA VAL A 102 -0.85 -7.58 -5.91
C VAL A 102 -1.00 -8.50 -4.71
N PHE A 103 -0.73 -7.96 -3.53
CA PHE A 103 -0.67 -8.72 -2.29
C PHE A 103 -1.27 -7.90 -1.14
N GLY A 104 -1.82 -8.57 -0.12
CA GLY A 104 -2.36 -7.93 1.08
C GLY A 104 -3.89 -8.00 1.21
N GLY A 105 -4.50 -7.08 1.94
CA GLY A 105 -5.94 -7.13 2.22
C GLY A 105 -6.33 -8.21 3.24
N GLY A 106 -5.39 -8.67 4.07
CA GLY A 106 -5.63 -9.68 5.09
C GLY A 106 -6.46 -9.17 6.27
N ALA A 107 -7.25 -10.07 6.84
CA ALA A 107 -8.05 -9.84 8.04
C ALA A 107 -7.25 -10.29 9.29
N VAL A 108 -6.32 -9.44 9.75
CA VAL A 108 -5.39 -9.76 10.86
C VAL A 108 -5.94 -9.31 12.22
N LEU A 109 -6.74 -8.24 12.24
CA LEU A 109 -7.43 -7.72 13.41
C LEU A 109 -8.96 -7.87 13.29
N PRO A 110 -9.66 -8.27 14.37
CA PRO A 110 -11.13 -8.32 14.38
C PRO A 110 -11.76 -6.99 13.98
N THR A 111 -11.25 -5.86 14.49
CA THR A 111 -11.80 -4.52 14.20
C THR A 111 -11.64 -4.11 12.73
N MET A 112 -10.51 -4.45 12.09
CA MET A 112 -10.30 -4.22 10.65
C MET A 112 -11.20 -5.08 9.79
N THR A 113 -11.54 -6.27 10.29
CA THR A 113 -12.50 -7.18 9.67
C THR A 113 -13.92 -6.59 9.74
N THR A 114 -14.31 -6.01 10.88
CA THR A 114 -15.62 -5.35 11.02
C THR A 114 -15.83 -4.20 10.03
N LEU A 115 -14.76 -3.45 9.73
CA LEU A 115 -14.80 -2.34 8.75
C LEU A 115 -14.50 -2.78 7.31
N ASN A 116 -14.27 -4.07 7.07
CA ASN A 116 -13.95 -4.66 5.76
C ASN A 116 -12.84 -3.92 4.99
N ILE A 117 -11.87 -3.30 5.68
CA ILE A 117 -10.84 -2.46 5.03
C ILE A 117 -9.99 -3.30 4.07
N GLY A 118 -9.59 -4.51 4.49
CA GLY A 118 -8.79 -5.41 3.67
C GLY A 118 -9.48 -5.81 2.37
N ASP A 119 -10.78 -6.11 2.43
CA ASP A 119 -11.57 -6.47 1.25
C ASP A 119 -11.75 -5.27 0.31
N ARG A 120 -12.04 -4.08 0.87
CA ARG A 120 -12.14 -2.84 0.08
C ARG A 120 -10.84 -2.50 -0.63
N ASN A 121 -9.69 -2.65 0.03
CA ASN A 121 -8.37 -2.43 -0.58
C ASN A 121 -8.10 -3.43 -1.70
N ALA A 122 -8.46 -4.70 -1.51
CA ALA A 122 -8.31 -5.74 -2.51
C ALA A 122 -9.19 -5.52 -3.73
N ASP A 123 -10.45 -5.11 -3.54
CA ASP A 123 -11.35 -4.77 -4.65
C ASP A 123 -10.87 -3.54 -5.41
N PHE A 124 -10.47 -2.50 -4.68
CA PHE A 124 -9.94 -1.28 -5.26
C PHE A 124 -8.74 -1.56 -6.19
N VAL A 125 -7.72 -2.29 -5.73
CA VAL A 125 -6.51 -2.48 -6.55
C VAL A 125 -6.79 -3.27 -7.82
N VAL A 126 -7.70 -4.26 -7.74
CA VAL A 126 -8.08 -5.07 -8.89
C VAL A 126 -8.85 -4.23 -9.91
N GLN A 127 -9.78 -3.41 -9.42
CA GLN A 127 -10.57 -2.53 -10.27
C GLN A 127 -9.70 -1.45 -10.92
N TYR A 128 -8.85 -0.78 -10.15
CA TYR A 128 -7.91 0.23 -10.64
C TYR A 128 -7.03 -0.35 -11.76
N LEU A 129 -6.41 -1.52 -11.55
CA LEU A 129 -5.54 -2.13 -12.55
C LEU A 129 -6.28 -2.50 -13.84
N ARG A 130 -7.53 -2.98 -13.72
CA ARG A 130 -8.41 -3.24 -14.86
C ARG A 130 -8.70 -1.97 -15.64
N GLU A 131 -9.06 -0.89 -14.98
CA GLU A 131 -9.35 0.41 -15.60
C GLU A 131 -8.13 1.02 -16.29
N GLN A 132 -6.93 0.84 -15.71
CA GLN A 132 -5.68 1.28 -16.33
C GLN A 132 -5.19 0.34 -17.45
N GLY A 133 -5.86 -0.79 -17.70
CA GLY A 133 -5.48 -1.77 -18.71
C GLY A 133 -4.22 -2.57 -18.37
N ILE A 134 -3.87 -2.70 -17.09
CA ILE A 134 -2.66 -3.38 -16.62
C ILE A 134 -3.01 -4.81 -16.19
N ALA A 135 -2.37 -5.80 -16.81
CA ALA A 135 -2.65 -7.21 -16.53
C ALA A 135 -2.09 -7.65 -15.16
N ILE A 136 -2.93 -8.32 -14.37
CA ILE A 136 -2.51 -8.95 -13.10
C ILE A 136 -1.90 -10.32 -13.41
N ALA A 137 -0.58 -10.44 -13.28
CA ALA A 137 0.16 -11.68 -13.50
C ALA A 137 0.09 -12.64 -12.30
N ALA A 138 -0.08 -12.12 -11.09
CA ALA A 138 -0.26 -12.91 -9.87
C ALA A 138 -0.92 -12.10 -8.76
N GLN A 139 -1.67 -12.77 -7.88
CA GLN A 139 -2.23 -12.14 -6.68
C GLN A 139 -2.31 -13.11 -5.50
N ASP A 140 -2.09 -12.62 -4.29
CA ASP A 140 -2.45 -13.28 -3.02
C ASP A 140 -3.09 -12.21 -2.13
N LEU A 141 -4.39 -12.03 -2.33
CA LEU A 141 -5.23 -11.04 -1.66
C LEU A 141 -6.12 -11.72 -0.62
N ARG A 142 -6.57 -10.96 0.39
CA ARG A 142 -7.51 -11.40 1.43
C ARG A 142 -6.96 -12.50 2.34
N GLY A 143 -7.84 -13.12 3.12
CA GLY A 143 -7.53 -14.24 4.01
C GLY A 143 -7.09 -13.82 5.43
N PRO A 144 -6.98 -14.78 6.35
CA PRO A 144 -6.83 -14.51 7.79
C PRO A 144 -5.38 -14.23 8.24
N HIS A 145 -4.45 -14.12 7.28
CA HIS A 145 -3.03 -14.06 7.58
C HIS A 145 -2.38 -12.83 6.99
N ALA A 146 -1.54 -12.21 7.80
CA ALA A 146 -0.58 -11.25 7.32
C ALA A 146 0.49 -11.92 6.45
N ARG A 147 1.16 -11.14 5.62
CA ARG A 147 2.20 -11.66 4.72
C ARG A 147 3.38 -10.71 4.55
N ARG A 148 4.58 -11.26 4.56
CA ARG A 148 5.79 -10.59 4.08
C ARG A 148 5.89 -10.82 2.59
N VAL A 149 6.08 -9.74 1.84
CA VAL A 149 6.29 -9.74 0.39
C VAL A 149 7.72 -9.32 0.11
N CYS A 150 8.37 -10.04 -0.79
CA CYS A 150 9.64 -9.68 -1.37
C CYS A 150 9.52 -9.73 -2.89
N PHE A 151 9.70 -8.60 -3.53
CA PHE A 151 9.62 -8.42 -4.96
C PHE A 151 11.02 -8.23 -5.55
N LEU A 152 11.31 -8.97 -6.61
CA LEU A 152 12.60 -8.99 -7.30
C LEU A 152 12.45 -8.30 -8.66
N PRO A 153 12.90 -7.04 -8.81
CA PRO A 153 12.74 -6.27 -10.04
C PRO A 153 13.28 -6.99 -11.28
N SER A 154 14.47 -7.58 -11.16
CA SER A 154 15.19 -8.26 -12.26
C SER A 154 14.40 -9.33 -13.01
N THR A 155 13.40 -9.93 -12.37
CA THR A 155 12.60 -11.02 -12.92
C THR A 155 11.09 -10.75 -12.81
N GLY A 156 10.70 -9.66 -12.15
CA GLY A 156 9.34 -9.45 -11.66
C GLY A 156 8.83 -10.54 -10.71
N LYS A 157 9.70 -11.40 -10.14
CA LYS A 157 9.28 -12.48 -9.23
C LYS A 157 8.85 -11.88 -7.88
N ALA A 158 7.79 -12.42 -7.31
CA ALA A 158 7.37 -12.10 -5.95
C ALA A 158 7.44 -13.37 -5.08
N VAL A 159 8.00 -13.23 -3.89
CA VAL A 159 8.00 -14.26 -2.85
C VAL A 159 7.10 -13.77 -1.73
N VAL A 160 6.08 -14.55 -1.42
CA VAL A 160 5.09 -14.23 -0.37
C VAL A 160 5.21 -15.26 0.74
N ARG A 161 5.41 -14.78 1.97
CA ARG A 161 5.46 -15.62 3.17
C ARG A 161 4.34 -15.22 4.12
N LYS A 162 3.37 -16.11 4.33
CA LYS A 162 2.31 -15.92 5.33
C LYS A 162 2.92 -15.97 6.73
N LEU A 163 2.70 -14.93 7.51
CA LEU A 163 3.24 -14.79 8.86
C LEU A 163 2.32 -15.52 9.84
N ARG A 164 2.80 -16.66 10.34
CA ARG A 164 2.08 -17.50 11.31
C ARG A 164 2.63 -17.35 12.73
N THR A 165 3.80 -16.74 12.88
CA THR A 165 4.47 -16.54 14.17
C THR A 165 3.86 -15.38 14.94
N GLN A 166 3.68 -15.53 16.26
CA GLN A 166 3.13 -14.48 17.13
C GLN A 166 3.86 -13.13 17.01
N ALA A 167 5.20 -13.12 16.98
CA ALA A 167 5.97 -11.88 16.91
C ALA A 167 5.70 -11.06 15.62
N GLY A 168 5.66 -11.73 14.47
CA GLY A 168 5.33 -11.09 13.19
C GLY A 168 3.89 -10.57 13.13
N VAL A 169 2.95 -11.29 13.76
CA VAL A 169 1.54 -10.87 13.85
C VAL A 169 1.41 -9.64 14.77
N GLN A 170 2.08 -9.62 15.92
CA GLN A 170 2.01 -8.51 16.89
C GLN A 170 2.48 -7.17 16.32
N MET A 171 3.53 -7.16 15.49
CA MET A 171 4.01 -5.92 14.85
C MET A 171 2.92 -5.30 13.97
N ILE A 172 2.25 -6.12 13.16
CA ILE A 172 1.22 -5.67 12.22
C ILE A 172 -0.03 -5.22 12.97
N GLN A 173 -0.38 -5.93 14.03
CA GLN A 173 -1.49 -5.53 14.89
C GLN A 173 -1.27 -4.14 15.49
N ARG A 174 -0.04 -3.80 15.90
CA ARG A 174 0.28 -2.45 16.41
C ARG A 174 0.13 -1.39 15.33
N ASP A 175 0.66 -1.64 14.14
CA ASP A 175 0.59 -0.69 13.02
C ASP A 175 -0.87 -0.45 12.58
N GLU A 176 -1.67 -1.52 12.45
CA GLU A 176 -3.09 -1.42 12.11
C GLU A 176 -3.92 -0.76 13.22
N GLN A 177 -3.62 -1.02 14.51
CA GLN A 177 -4.26 -0.32 15.62
C GLN A 177 -3.96 1.17 15.61
N ALA A 178 -2.71 1.56 15.32
CA ALA A 178 -2.33 2.96 15.21
C ALA A 178 -3.06 3.65 14.04
N LEU A 179 -3.22 2.97 12.91
CA LEU A 179 -4.04 3.44 11.79
C LEU A 179 -5.50 3.63 12.24
N MET A 180 -6.08 2.63 12.90
CA MET A 180 -7.47 2.70 13.38
C MET A 180 -7.68 3.89 14.32
N HIS A 181 -6.76 4.12 15.26
CA HIS A 181 -6.82 5.26 16.16
C HIS A 181 -6.80 6.59 15.44
N ARG A 182 -6.07 6.71 14.32
CA ARG A 182 -6.07 7.92 13.49
C ARG A 182 -7.39 8.09 12.76
N LEU A 183 -7.94 7.02 12.18
CA LEU A 183 -9.22 7.07 11.46
C LEU A 183 -10.39 7.43 12.39
N VAL A 184 -10.42 6.86 13.59
CA VAL A 184 -11.45 7.18 14.59
C VAL A 184 -11.21 8.55 15.22
N GLY A 185 -9.93 8.95 15.39
CA GLY A 185 -9.55 10.24 15.96
C GLY A 185 -9.82 11.42 15.03
N ASP A 186 -9.61 11.26 13.71
CA ASP A 186 -9.98 12.26 12.69
C ASP A 186 -11.52 12.35 12.50
N ALA A 187 -12.28 11.33 12.91
CA ALA A 187 -13.75 11.34 12.92
C ALA A 187 -14.41 12.06 14.11
N ALA A 188 -13.63 12.75 14.97
CA ALA A 188 -14.20 13.57 16.04
C ALA A 188 -14.93 14.79 15.44
N PRO A 189 -16.20 15.06 15.82
CA PRO A 189 -16.95 16.16 15.21
C PRO A 189 -16.30 17.49 15.55
N THR A 190 -16.02 18.30 14.52
CA THR A 190 -15.66 19.71 14.65
C THR A 190 -16.68 20.38 15.57
N PRO A 191 -16.28 21.01 16.69
CA PRO A 191 -17.25 21.68 17.54
C PRO A 191 -17.94 22.75 16.71
N ALA A 192 -19.27 22.61 16.57
CA ALA A 192 -20.11 23.56 15.85
C ALA A 192 -19.77 24.98 16.33
N ALA A 193 -19.44 25.85 15.37
CA ALA A 193 -19.15 27.25 15.63
C ALA A 193 -20.30 27.84 16.46
N ARG A 194 -19.99 28.28 17.68
CA ARG A 194 -20.93 29.00 18.53
C ARG A 194 -21.45 30.21 17.76
N GLN A 195 -22.73 30.19 17.39
CA GLN A 195 -23.41 31.41 16.94
C GLN A 195 -23.32 32.45 18.06
N PRO A 196 -22.89 33.69 17.76
CA PRO A 196 -22.96 34.75 18.74
C PRO A 196 -24.43 35.04 19.05
N ALA A 197 -24.77 34.97 20.33
CA ALA A 197 -26.09 35.26 20.86
C ALA A 197 -26.56 36.65 20.39
N SER A 198 -27.71 36.69 19.73
CA SER A 198 -28.48 37.91 19.48
C SER A 198 -28.85 38.54 20.83
N ARG A 199 -28.34 39.74 21.12
CA ARG A 199 -28.84 40.58 22.22
C ARG A 199 -30.25 41.08 21.85
N PRO A 200 -31.24 41.00 22.74
CA PRO A 200 -32.52 41.65 22.51
C PRO A 200 -32.45 43.14 22.92
N ALA A 201 -33.16 43.95 22.13
CA ALA A 201 -33.62 45.35 22.28
C ALA A 201 -32.65 46.39 22.87
#